data_AF-A0A959C804-F1
#
_entry.id   AF-A0A959C804-F1
#
_cell.length_a   1.000
_cell.length_b   1.000
_cell.length_c   1.000
_cell.angle_alpha   90.00
_cell.angle_beta   90.00
_cell.angle_gamma   90.00
#
_symmetry.space_group_name_H-M   'P 1'
#
loop_
_entity.id
_entity.type
_entity.pdbx_description
1 polymer ?
#
loop_
_entity_poly.entity_id
_entity_poly.type
_entity_poly.pdbx_seq_one_letter_code
_entity_poly.pdbx_strand_id
1 'polypeptide(L)'
;MAATTLAPAQATSASRHTCFHCQEPCPPARPDALDHLRIDDKYFCCEGCKMVYEILNTHDLCEYYRLDEKPGQSLKNRKDSKAYAYLDDAEVQEKLLEFNNGSMAQVTFYLPQMHCVSCIWLLEHLYKLDEGVTHSRVNFLKKTATLQYDP
;
A
#
# COMPACT_ATOMS: atom_id res chain seq x y z
N MET A 1 37.64 7.25 -47.39
CA MET A 1 36.38 6.85 -46.73
C MET A 1 36.72 5.77 -45.70
N ALA A 2 37.18 6.18 -44.52
CA ALA A 2 37.39 5.28 -43.38
C ALA A 2 36.16 5.43 -42.47
N ALA A 3 35.29 4.44 -42.47
CA ALA A 3 34.13 4.41 -41.61
C ALA A 3 34.58 3.98 -40.21
N THR A 4 34.60 4.96 -39.30
CA THR A 4 34.78 4.76 -37.86
C THR A 4 33.56 4.05 -37.29
N THR A 5 33.65 2.74 -37.07
CA THR A 5 32.58 2.02 -36.36
C THR A 5 32.78 2.20 -34.86
N LEU A 6 32.04 3.16 -34.30
CA LEU A 6 31.81 3.30 -32.87
C LEU A 6 31.08 2.07 -32.34
N ALA A 7 31.58 1.50 -31.23
CA ALA A 7 30.84 0.55 -30.41
C ALA A 7 29.61 1.23 -29.75
N PRO A 8 28.50 0.51 -29.52
CA PRO A 8 27.61 0.88 -28.44
C PRO A 8 28.03 0.13 -27.16
N ALA A 9 28.32 0.92 -26.14
CA ALA A 9 28.28 0.52 -24.76
C ALA A 9 26.84 0.13 -24.37
N GLN A 10 26.68 -0.89 -23.53
CA GLN A 10 25.85 -0.85 -22.32
C GLN A 10 25.97 -2.16 -21.54
N ALA A 11 26.62 -2.07 -20.39
CA ALA A 11 26.62 -3.09 -19.35
C ALA A 11 25.21 -3.16 -18.73
N THR A 12 24.54 -4.29 -18.91
CA THR A 12 23.29 -4.62 -18.22
C THR A 12 23.61 -5.04 -16.79
N SER A 13 23.60 -4.11 -15.83
CA SER A 13 23.67 -4.47 -14.41
C SER A 13 22.33 -5.10 -13.99
N ALA A 14 22.30 -6.42 -13.82
CA ALA A 14 21.15 -7.14 -13.30
C ALA A 14 20.80 -6.68 -11.87
N SER A 15 19.50 -6.52 -11.57
CA SER A 15 19.00 -6.25 -10.23
C SER A 15 19.39 -7.38 -9.27
N ARG A 16 20.08 -7.08 -8.16
CA ARG A 16 20.55 -8.08 -7.19
C ARG A 16 19.49 -8.53 -6.18
N HIS A 17 18.40 -7.77 -6.03
CA HIS A 17 17.42 -7.98 -4.97
C HIS A 17 15.99 -7.89 -5.48
N THR A 18 15.11 -8.68 -4.85
CA THR A 18 13.67 -8.68 -5.05
C THR A 18 13.01 -7.92 -3.90
N CYS A 19 12.01 -7.09 -4.21
CA CYS A 19 11.28 -6.33 -3.19
C CYS A 19 10.56 -7.27 -2.22
N PHE A 20 10.74 -7.07 -0.92
CA PHE A 20 10.07 -7.88 0.10
C PHE A 20 8.54 -7.73 0.07
N HIS A 21 8.02 -6.57 -0.35
CA HIS A 21 6.58 -6.28 -0.28
C HIS A 21 5.79 -6.65 -1.55
N CYS A 22 6.27 -6.29 -2.74
CA CYS A 22 5.55 -6.52 -4.01
C CYS A 22 6.19 -7.57 -4.92
N GLN A 23 7.34 -8.13 -4.51
CA GLN A 23 8.22 -9.02 -5.29
C GLN A 23 8.60 -8.55 -6.69
N GLU A 24 8.44 -7.27 -7.01
CA GLU A 24 9.07 -6.67 -8.19
C GLU A 24 10.61 -6.61 -7.99
N PRO A 25 11.41 -6.67 -9.06
CA PRO A 25 12.84 -6.40 -9.00
C PRO A 25 13.11 -5.02 -8.40
N CYS A 26 14.07 -4.94 -7.47
CA CYS A 26 14.54 -3.64 -7.00
C CYS A 26 15.31 -2.94 -8.13
N PRO A 27 15.25 -1.59 -8.23
CA PRO A 27 16.01 -0.85 -9.21
C PRO A 27 17.50 -1.23 -9.17
N PRO A 28 18.19 -1.31 -10.32
CA PRO A 28 19.63 -1.55 -10.34
C PRO A 28 20.30 -0.39 -9.62
N ALA A 29 20.78 -0.66 -8.42
CA ALA A 29 21.33 0.40 -7.58
C ALA A 29 22.85 0.37 -7.62
N ARG A 30 23.40 1.58 -7.55
CA ARG A 30 24.73 1.81 -7.03
C ARG A 30 24.74 1.37 -5.55
N PRO A 31 25.84 0.81 -5.02
CA PRO A 31 25.86 0.19 -3.69
C PRO A 31 25.37 1.08 -2.52
N ASP A 32 25.47 2.40 -2.70
CA ASP A 32 25.06 3.47 -1.78
C ASP A 32 23.57 3.87 -1.90
N ALA A 33 22.92 3.56 -3.02
CA ALA A 33 21.58 4.04 -3.34
C ALA A 33 20.44 3.16 -2.78
N LEU A 34 20.72 2.00 -2.16
CA LEU A 34 19.68 1.13 -1.58
C LEU A 34 19.60 1.14 -0.06
N ASP A 35 20.54 1.79 0.64
CA ASP A 35 20.58 1.67 2.10
C ASP A 35 19.37 2.33 2.77
N HIS A 36 18.81 3.38 2.17
CA HIS A 36 17.57 4.01 2.62
C HIS A 36 16.31 3.18 2.32
N LEU A 37 16.38 2.23 1.38
CA LEU A 37 15.29 1.32 1.00
C LEU A 37 15.49 -0.09 1.58
N ARG A 38 16.15 -0.18 2.73
CA ARG A 38 16.45 -1.42 3.42
C ARG A 38 16.03 -1.34 4.89
N ILE A 39 15.49 -2.43 5.40
CA ILE A 39 15.26 -2.65 6.84
C ILE A 39 15.80 -4.03 7.16
N ASP A 40 16.80 -4.10 8.05
CA ASP A 40 17.58 -5.31 8.33
C ASP A 40 18.12 -5.97 7.05
N ASP A 41 17.63 -7.17 6.75
CA ASP A 41 17.96 -8.00 5.59
C ASP A 41 16.96 -7.86 4.41
N LYS A 42 15.95 -6.99 4.54
CA LYS A 42 14.85 -6.83 3.57
C LYS A 42 15.06 -5.59 2.70
N TYR A 43 14.90 -5.78 1.39
CA TYR A 43 15.05 -4.73 0.37
C TYR A 43 13.70 -4.33 -0.21
N PHE A 44 13.54 -3.05 -0.57
CA PHE A 44 12.30 -2.51 -1.13
C PHE A 44 12.56 -1.78 -2.45
N CYS A 45 11.63 -1.89 -3.41
CA CYS A 45 11.80 -1.28 -4.74
C CYS A 45 11.49 0.23 -4.79
N CYS A 46 10.84 0.78 -3.74
CA CYS A 46 10.53 2.19 -3.58
C CYS A 46 10.15 2.50 -2.11
N GLU A 47 10.11 3.78 -1.76
CA GLU A 47 9.73 4.21 -0.40
C GLU A 47 8.32 3.77 -0.01
N GLY A 48 7.38 3.73 -0.96
CA GLY A 48 6.03 3.24 -0.68
C GLY A 48 6.03 1.78 -0.18
N CYS A 49 6.85 0.91 -0.76
CA CYS A 49 6.95 -0.49 -0.31
C CYS A 49 7.59 -0.61 1.07
N LYS A 50 8.61 0.22 1.37
CA LYS A 50 9.26 0.27 2.68
C LYS A 50 8.29 0.79 3.75
N MET A 51 7.62 1.90 3.48
CA MET A 51 6.63 2.51 4.38
C MET A 51 5.49 1.54 4.70
N VAL A 52 4.94 0.84 3.71
CA VAL A 52 3.90 -0.16 3.97
C VAL A 52 4.41 -1.26 4.90
N TYR A 53 5.64 -1.76 4.70
CA TYR A 53 6.25 -2.71 5.62
C TYR A 53 6.41 -2.15 7.02
N GLU A 54 6.91 -0.92 7.18
CA GLU A 54 7.07 -0.28 8.49
C GLU A 54 5.74 -0.16 9.23
N ILE A 55 4.69 0.27 8.53
CA ILE A 55 3.33 0.35 9.08
C ILE A 55 2.88 -1.02 9.56
N LEU A 56 2.95 -2.05 8.70
CA LEU A 56 2.49 -3.38 9.09
C LEU A 56 3.32 -3.97 10.22
N ASN A 57 4.63 -3.76 10.21
CA ASN A 57 5.54 -4.27 11.23
C ASN A 57 5.32 -3.59 12.59
N THR A 58 5.06 -2.28 12.61
CA THR A 58 4.85 -1.53 13.86
C THR A 58 3.51 -1.85 14.53
N HIS A 59 2.52 -2.32 13.76
CA HIS A 59 1.17 -2.62 14.26
C HIS A 59 0.89 -4.12 14.43
N ASP A 60 1.94 -4.96 14.50
CA ASP A 60 1.84 -6.42 14.61
C ASP A 60 0.98 -7.06 13.50
N LEU A 61 1.12 -6.54 12.28
CA LEU A 61 0.38 -6.98 11.10
C LEU A 61 1.22 -7.79 10.10
N CYS A 62 2.41 -8.24 10.49
CA CYS A 62 3.32 -8.99 9.61
C CYS A 62 2.78 -10.35 9.12
N GLU A 63 1.73 -10.89 9.74
CA GLU A 63 1.03 -12.09 9.22
C GLU A 63 0.55 -11.89 7.78
N TYR A 64 0.28 -10.64 7.38
CA TYR A 64 -0.01 -10.23 6.01
C TYR A 64 0.94 -10.83 4.96
N TYR A 65 2.24 -10.94 5.27
CA TYR A 65 3.26 -11.48 4.37
C TYR A 65 3.28 -13.01 4.29
N ARG A 66 2.59 -13.71 5.20
CA ARG A 66 2.45 -15.18 5.19
C ARG A 66 1.21 -15.65 4.44
N LEU A 67 0.24 -14.76 4.25
CA LEU A 67 -1.08 -15.09 3.70
C LEU A 67 -1.12 -15.12 2.16
N ASP A 68 -0.14 -14.53 1.48
CA ASP A 68 -0.05 -14.52 0.02
C ASP A 68 1.42 -14.47 -0.42
N GLU A 69 1.72 -15.03 -1.61
CA GLU A 69 3.04 -14.95 -2.24
C GLU A 69 3.26 -13.59 -2.90
N LYS A 70 2.19 -12.86 -3.24
CA LYS A 70 2.14 -11.51 -3.85
C LYS A 70 1.34 -10.49 -3.03
N PRO A 71 1.77 -10.17 -1.79
CA PRO A 71 1.01 -9.31 -0.88
C PRO A 71 0.65 -7.93 -1.44
N GLY A 72 1.57 -7.25 -2.15
CA GLY A 72 1.42 -5.83 -2.49
C GLY A 72 1.33 -5.53 -3.99
N GLN A 73 0.49 -4.55 -4.34
CA GLN A 73 0.55 -3.85 -5.63
C GLN A 73 1.23 -2.48 -5.44
N SER A 74 2.21 -2.19 -6.29
CA SER A 74 2.95 -0.94 -6.24
C SER A 74 2.08 0.27 -6.63
N LEU A 75 2.02 1.28 -5.75
CA LEU A 75 1.25 2.51 -5.96
C LEU A 75 2.10 3.67 -6.53
N LYS A 76 3.17 3.38 -7.29
CA LYS A 76 4.15 4.35 -7.84
C LYS A 76 3.55 5.59 -8.56
N ASN A 77 2.25 5.63 -8.84
CA ASN A 77 1.57 6.67 -9.63
C ASN A 77 0.33 7.32 -8.97
N ARG A 78 0.06 7.17 -7.66
CA ARG A 78 -1.15 7.77 -7.02
C ARG A 78 -0.84 9.16 -6.43
N LYS A 79 -1.74 10.13 -6.68
CA LYS A 79 -1.56 11.58 -6.45
C LYS A 79 -2.10 12.09 -5.11
N ASP A 80 -1.40 13.11 -4.59
CA ASP A 80 -1.75 14.20 -3.67
C ASP A 80 -2.85 14.00 -2.62
N SER A 81 -2.48 14.13 -1.34
CA SER A 81 -3.39 14.20 -0.19
C SER A 81 -4.41 15.35 -0.28
N LYS A 82 -4.08 16.43 -1.00
CA LYS A 82 -5.00 17.53 -1.29
C LYS A 82 -6.23 17.11 -2.08
N ALA A 83 -6.21 15.94 -2.73
CA ALA A 83 -7.36 15.40 -3.44
C ALA A 83 -8.54 15.09 -2.52
N TYR A 84 -8.37 15.02 -1.19
CA TYR A 84 -9.39 14.59 -0.24
C TYR A 84 -10.07 15.71 0.54
N ALA A 85 -9.71 16.98 0.33
CA ALA A 85 -10.28 18.11 1.09
C ALA A 85 -11.82 18.24 0.98
N TYR A 86 -12.42 17.68 -0.08
CA TYR A 86 -13.88 17.66 -0.22
C TYR A 86 -14.57 16.75 0.80
N LEU A 87 -13.84 15.87 1.50
CA LEU A 87 -14.38 15.03 2.57
C LEU A 87 -14.65 15.82 3.87
N ASP A 88 -14.13 17.05 3.98
CA ASP A 88 -14.42 17.95 5.11
C ASP A 88 -15.76 18.68 4.95
N ASP A 89 -16.41 18.57 3.79
CA ASP A 89 -17.71 19.18 3.52
C ASP A 89 -18.86 18.35 4.12
N ALA A 90 -19.70 19.00 4.94
CA ALA A 90 -20.78 18.32 5.65
C ALA A 90 -21.84 17.71 4.71
N GLU A 91 -22.13 18.33 3.57
CA GLU A 91 -23.09 17.81 2.58
C GLU A 91 -22.53 16.56 1.89
N VAL A 92 -21.21 16.52 1.65
CA VAL A 92 -20.53 15.33 1.16
C VAL A 92 -20.58 14.21 2.20
N GLN A 93 -20.29 14.50 3.46
CA GLN A 93 -20.32 13.51 4.53
C GLN A 93 -21.72 12.89 4.70
N GLU A 94 -22.77 13.70 4.70
CA GLU A 94 -24.15 13.21 4.82
C GLU A 94 -24.54 12.23 3.71
N LYS A 95 -23.98 12.40 2.50
CA LYS A 95 -24.22 11.50 1.35
C LYS A 95 -23.40 10.22 1.40
N LEU A 96 -22.27 10.22 2.10
CA LEU A 96 -21.36 9.07 2.18
C LEU A 96 -21.62 8.20 3.40
N LEU A 97 -22.07 8.80 4.51
CA LEU A 97 -22.30 8.10 5.77
C LEU A 97 -23.64 7.39 5.76
N GLU A 98 -23.62 6.12 6.13
CA GLU A 98 -24.82 5.31 6.33
C GLU A 98 -25.45 5.58 7.71
N PHE A 99 -24.63 6.02 8.66
CA PHE A 99 -25.02 6.35 10.02
C PHE A 99 -24.03 7.38 10.61
N ASN A 100 -24.54 8.33 11.39
CA ASN A 100 -23.74 9.23 12.21
C ASN A 100 -24.57 9.71 13.42
N ASN A 101 -24.04 9.61 14.63
CA ASN A 101 -24.66 10.15 15.85
C ASN A 101 -23.75 11.11 16.64
N GLY A 102 -22.62 11.53 16.07
CA GLY A 102 -21.63 12.41 16.70
C GLY A 102 -20.62 11.71 17.62
N SER A 103 -20.77 10.41 17.89
CA SER A 103 -19.80 9.57 18.63
C SER A 103 -19.45 8.28 17.89
N MET A 104 -20.15 8.01 16.79
CA MET A 104 -19.94 6.88 15.91
C MET A 104 -20.49 7.22 14.54
N ALA A 105 -19.67 7.06 13.52
CA ALA A 105 -20.04 7.14 12.12
C ALA A 105 -19.81 5.79 11.43
N GLN A 106 -20.62 5.48 10.42
CA GLN A 106 -20.47 4.28 9.59
C GLN A 106 -20.43 4.63 8.12
N VAL A 107 -19.48 4.03 7.39
CA VAL A 107 -19.32 4.18 5.94
C VAL A 107 -19.00 2.83 5.30
N THR A 108 -19.51 2.58 4.11
CA THR A 108 -19.14 1.42 3.29
C THR A 108 -18.43 1.85 2.02
N PHE A 109 -17.20 1.36 1.84
CA PHE A 109 -16.41 1.58 0.64
C PHE A 109 -16.54 0.41 -0.33
N TYR A 110 -16.67 0.70 -1.63
CA TYR A 110 -16.50 -0.29 -2.69
C TYR A 110 -15.03 -0.34 -3.14
N LEU A 111 -14.42 -1.52 -3.03
CA LEU A 111 -13.00 -1.80 -3.22
C LEU A 111 -12.79 -2.89 -4.30
N PRO A 112 -12.93 -2.54 -5.60
CA PRO A 112 -12.89 -3.53 -6.69
C PRO A 112 -11.56 -4.26 -6.82
N GLN A 113 -10.47 -3.67 -6.30
CA GLN A 113 -9.12 -4.23 -6.35
C GLN A 113 -8.83 -5.26 -5.26
N MET A 114 -9.79 -5.57 -4.39
CA MET A 114 -9.63 -6.61 -3.38
C MET A 114 -9.58 -8.00 -4.05
N HIS A 115 -8.42 -8.65 -4.06
CA HIS A 115 -8.16 -9.85 -4.87
C HIS A 115 -7.52 -11.03 -4.11
N CYS A 116 -7.05 -10.83 -2.87
CA CYS A 116 -6.41 -11.89 -2.09
C CYS A 116 -6.89 -11.95 -0.63
N VAL A 117 -6.48 -13.02 0.07
CA VAL A 117 -6.77 -13.23 1.50
C VAL A 117 -6.09 -12.14 2.35
N SER A 118 -4.87 -11.72 1.99
CA SER A 118 -4.17 -10.64 2.69
C SER A 118 -4.93 -9.31 2.64
N CYS A 119 -5.64 -8.99 1.55
CA CYS A 119 -6.50 -7.80 1.49
C CYS A 119 -7.62 -7.87 2.52
N ILE A 120 -8.32 -9.01 2.60
CA ILE A 120 -9.42 -9.21 3.56
C ILE A 120 -8.88 -9.06 4.97
N TRP A 121 -7.80 -9.78 5.27
CA TRP A 121 -7.21 -9.79 6.61
C TRP A 121 -6.77 -8.40 7.05
N LEU A 122 -6.06 -7.65 6.20
CA LEU A 122 -5.62 -6.29 6.52
C LEU A 122 -6.82 -5.36 6.76
N LEU A 123 -7.82 -5.41 5.88
CA LEU A 123 -9.01 -4.56 5.98
C LEU A 123 -9.82 -4.87 7.25
N GLU A 124 -9.97 -6.14 7.63
CA GLU A 124 -10.62 -6.55 8.89
C GLU A 124 -9.83 -6.09 10.14
N HIS A 125 -8.52 -5.83 10.00
CA HIS A 125 -7.66 -5.39 11.10
C HIS A 125 -7.29 -3.89 11.03
N LEU A 126 -8.06 -3.07 10.30
CA LEU A 126 -7.79 -1.62 10.20
C LEU A 126 -7.76 -0.89 11.55
N TYR A 127 -8.51 -1.37 12.54
CA TYR A 127 -8.49 -0.83 13.91
C TYR A 127 -7.10 -0.92 14.58
N LYS A 128 -6.20 -1.76 14.07
CA LYS A 128 -4.80 -1.79 14.52
C LYS A 128 -3.96 -0.68 13.92
N LEU A 129 -4.36 -0.09 12.79
CA LEU A 129 -3.63 0.99 12.11
C LEU A 129 -4.07 2.38 12.56
N ASP A 130 -5.31 2.50 13.02
CA ASP A 130 -5.90 3.76 13.46
C ASP A 130 -6.89 3.48 14.59
N GLU A 131 -6.63 4.06 15.77
CA GLU A 131 -7.47 3.90 16.96
C GLU A 131 -8.87 4.51 16.80
N GLY A 132 -9.04 5.44 15.86
CA GLY A 132 -10.33 6.01 15.50
C GLY A 132 -11.25 4.99 14.82
N VAL A 133 -10.72 3.93 14.24
CA VAL A 133 -11.52 2.84 13.64
C VAL A 133 -11.88 1.82 14.73
N THR A 134 -13.17 1.77 15.10
CA THR A 134 -13.66 0.90 16.17
C THR A 134 -14.11 -0.47 15.66
N HIS A 135 -14.59 -0.54 14.41
CA HIS A 135 -14.96 -1.79 13.76
C HIS A 135 -14.68 -1.73 12.26
N SER A 136 -14.25 -2.86 11.70
CA SER A 136 -14.13 -3.05 10.26
C SER A 136 -14.68 -4.41 9.88
N ARG A 137 -15.39 -4.48 8.75
CA ARG A 137 -15.90 -5.72 8.18
C ARG A 137 -15.81 -5.70 6.67
N VAL A 138 -15.37 -6.80 6.10
CA VAL A 138 -15.18 -7.00 4.66
C VAL A 138 -16.22 -7.96 4.10
N ASN A 139 -16.78 -7.59 2.97
CA ASN A 139 -17.54 -8.51 2.12
C ASN A 139 -16.77 -8.74 0.82
N PHE A 140 -16.07 -9.88 0.75
CA PHE A 140 -15.22 -10.20 -0.40
C PHE A 140 -16.01 -10.38 -1.70
N LEU A 141 -17.22 -10.94 -1.63
CA LEU A 141 -18.05 -11.20 -2.82
C LEU A 141 -18.62 -9.90 -3.39
N LYS A 142 -19.06 -8.98 -2.52
CA LYS A 142 -19.57 -7.66 -2.92
C LYS A 142 -18.45 -6.64 -3.18
N LYS A 143 -17.21 -6.99 -2.86
CA LYS A 143 -16.05 -6.10 -2.89
C LYS A 143 -16.27 -4.84 -2.04
N THR A 144 -16.82 -4.98 -0.84
CA THR A 144 -17.06 -3.85 0.06
C THR A 144 -16.34 -3.99 1.39
N ALA A 145 -15.98 -2.87 2.01
CA ALA A 145 -15.51 -2.79 3.39
C ALA A 145 -16.34 -1.74 4.14
N THR A 146 -16.99 -2.16 5.22
CA THR A 146 -17.78 -1.30 6.10
C THR A 146 -16.95 -0.96 7.34
N LEU A 147 -16.79 0.32 7.61
CA LEU A 147 -16.02 0.84 8.75
C LEU A 147 -16.96 1.56 9.71
N GLN A 148 -16.76 1.35 11.00
CA GLN A 148 -17.28 2.20 12.07
C GLN A 148 -16.10 2.92 12.72
N TYR A 149 -16.26 4.22 12.94
CA TYR A 149 -15.20 5.06 13.47
C TYR A 149 -15.75 6.18 14.36
N ASP A 150 -14.89 6.73 15.21
CA ASP A 150 -15.15 7.94 16.01
C ASP A 150 -14.87 9.19 15.13
N PRO A 151 -15.90 9.96 14.73
CA PRO A 151 -15.78 11.04 13.75
C PRO A 151 -15.18 12.35 14.27
#